data_AF-A0A420BIS5-F1
#
_entry.id   AF-A0A420BIS5-F1
#
_cell.length_a   1.000
_cell.length_b   1.000
_cell.length_c   1.000
_cell.angle_alpha   90.00
_cell.angle_beta   90.00
_cell.angle_gamma   90.00
#
_symmetry.space_group_name_H-M   'P 1'
#
loop_
_entity.id
_entity.type
_entity.pdbx_description
1 polymer ?
#
loop_
_entity_poly.entity_id
_entity_poly.type
_entity_poly.pdbx_seq_one_letter_code
_entity_poly.pdbx_strand_id
1 'polypeptide(L)'
;MKTIAITLALSTLVAVATHAQQLSYTPEVVLGHRSSFYMHHVSYKISDKIKINNLSLFDTEYTTDKENIFFIRNTASYTVSKRFTLNAAFGMKNPGAFFSAFVQYRVSKPTQSFSYAIGTTYQKGFTLEQSLSFEYTPYLTAQKQAYFSVLAIGNVNTKMYQRGLQFIRLGLKQDKLMYGLASNFDQFNNSKKTLENIGAFVKHNF
;
A
#
# COMPACT_ATOMS: atom_id res chain seq x y z
N MET A 1 6.08 25.65 -52.92
CA MET A 1 5.54 25.33 -51.57
C MET A 1 6.27 24.13 -51.04
N LYS A 2 6.96 24.27 -49.90
CA LYS A 2 7.75 23.21 -49.26
C LYS A 2 6.83 22.38 -48.36
N THR A 3 6.50 21.16 -48.77
CA THR A 3 5.88 20.16 -47.90
C THR A 3 6.98 19.47 -47.11
N ILE A 4 7.13 19.85 -45.85
CA ILE A 4 8.05 19.22 -44.90
C ILE A 4 7.42 17.89 -44.48
N ALA A 5 8.06 16.79 -44.88
CA ALA A 5 7.77 15.47 -44.34
C ALA A 5 8.24 15.42 -42.89
N ILE A 6 7.32 15.23 -41.95
CA ILE A 6 7.64 14.89 -40.56
C ILE A 6 7.52 13.36 -40.46
N THR A 7 8.63 12.69 -40.71
CA THR A 7 8.80 11.27 -40.39
C THR A 7 8.94 11.16 -38.88
N LEU A 8 7.87 10.74 -38.20
CA LEU A 8 7.91 10.39 -36.78
C LEU A 8 8.60 9.03 -36.67
N ALA A 9 9.88 9.04 -36.32
CA ALA A 9 10.61 7.84 -35.95
C ALA A 9 10.95 7.89 -34.46
N LEU A 10 10.94 6.71 -33.86
CA LEU A 10 11.64 6.31 -32.63
C LEU A 10 10.85 6.34 -31.31
N SER A 11 10.11 5.26 -31.08
CA SER A 11 10.38 4.43 -29.90
C SER A 11 9.95 2.97 -30.16
N THR A 12 10.71 2.31 -31.02
CA THR A 12 10.81 0.84 -30.97
C THR A 12 11.40 0.47 -29.61
N LEU A 13 10.54 0.18 -28.64
CA LEU A 13 10.95 -0.54 -27.44
C LEU A 13 11.41 -1.92 -27.89
N VAL A 14 12.72 -2.05 -28.01
CA VAL A 14 13.42 -3.30 -28.22
C VAL A 14 13.06 -4.21 -27.05
N ALA A 15 12.14 -5.14 -27.31
CA ALA A 15 11.82 -6.24 -26.41
C ALA A 15 13.04 -7.16 -26.34
N VAL A 16 13.88 -6.99 -25.32
CA VAL A 16 14.97 -7.93 -25.00
C VAL A 16 14.91 -8.30 -23.52
N ALA A 17 14.92 -9.62 -23.32
CA ALA A 17 14.99 -10.39 -22.08
C ALA A 17 13.73 -10.35 -21.19
N THR A 18 12.93 -11.41 -21.34
CA THR A 18 11.97 -11.93 -20.37
C THR A 18 12.64 -12.14 -19.00
N HIS A 19 12.63 -11.10 -18.17
CA HIS A 19 12.77 -11.24 -16.72
C HIS A 19 11.38 -11.27 -16.11
N ALA A 20 11.03 -12.37 -15.44
CA ALA A 20 9.77 -12.56 -14.73
C ALA A 20 9.43 -11.30 -13.89
N GLN A 21 8.23 -10.75 -14.12
CA GLN A 21 7.70 -9.47 -13.62
C GLN A 21 8.59 -8.71 -12.63
N GLN A 22 9.38 -7.79 -13.17
CA GLN A 22 10.21 -6.89 -12.38
C GLN A 22 9.41 -5.73 -11.77
N LEU A 23 8.30 -5.35 -12.41
CA LEU A 23 7.37 -4.31 -11.98
C LEU A 23 6.04 -4.95 -11.57
N SER A 24 5.50 -4.54 -10.41
CA SER A 24 4.13 -4.87 -9.99
C SER A 24 3.36 -3.59 -9.70
N TYR A 25 2.09 -3.54 -10.09
CA TYR A 25 1.19 -2.44 -9.75
C TYR A 25 -0.11 -2.98 -9.15
N THR A 26 -0.42 -2.54 -7.94
CA THR A 26 -1.59 -2.99 -7.19
C THR A 26 -2.45 -1.81 -6.75
N PRO A 27 -3.35 -1.32 -7.62
CA PRO A 27 -4.36 -0.35 -7.24
C PRO A 27 -5.52 -0.99 -6.48
N GLU A 28 -6.10 -0.19 -5.59
CA GLU A 28 -7.29 -0.49 -4.82
C GLU A 28 -8.15 0.78 -4.72
N VAL A 29 -9.45 0.61 -4.94
CA VAL A 29 -10.46 1.65 -4.75
C VAL A 29 -11.50 1.13 -3.77
N VAL A 30 -11.93 1.99 -2.85
CA VAL A 30 -13.08 1.77 -1.96
C VAL A 30 -14.06 2.92 -2.15
N LEU A 31 -15.30 2.57 -2.46
CA LEU A 31 -16.44 3.49 -2.43
C LEU A 31 -17.19 3.24 -1.13
N GLY A 32 -16.96 4.10 -0.15
CA GLY A 32 -17.53 3.95 1.18
C GLY A 32 -18.72 4.88 1.41
N HIS A 33 -19.25 4.87 2.64
CA HIS A 33 -20.33 5.77 3.02
C HIS A 33 -19.85 7.21 3.32
N ARG A 34 -18.59 7.38 3.73
CA ARG A 34 -18.01 8.69 4.11
C ARG A 34 -17.16 9.29 2.98
N SER A 35 -16.37 8.46 2.32
CA SER A 35 -15.35 8.91 1.38
C SER A 35 -15.06 7.92 0.26
N SER A 36 -14.49 8.44 -0.82
CA SER A 36 -13.79 7.65 -1.84
C SER A 36 -12.34 7.47 -1.41
N PHE A 37 -11.91 6.22 -1.29
CA PHE A 37 -10.54 5.87 -0.93
C PHE A 37 -9.85 5.22 -2.12
N TYR A 38 -8.63 5.64 -2.39
CA TYR A 38 -7.76 5.09 -3.41
C TYR A 38 -6.39 4.81 -2.79
N MET A 39 -5.85 3.63 -3.04
CA MET A 39 -4.49 3.27 -2.64
C MET A 39 -3.85 2.49 -3.77
N HIS A 40 -2.55 2.71 -3.99
CA HIS A 40 -1.80 1.83 -4.86
C HIS A 40 -0.41 1.52 -4.33
N HIS A 41 0.08 0.35 -4.72
CA HIS A 41 1.47 -0.04 -4.56
C HIS A 41 2.10 -0.20 -5.94
N VAL A 42 3.20 0.51 -6.19
CA VAL A 42 4.07 0.26 -7.35
C VAL A 42 5.37 -0.29 -6.80
N SER A 43 5.77 -1.50 -7.20
CA SER A 43 7.03 -2.08 -6.75
C SER A 43 7.90 -2.49 -7.93
N TYR A 44 9.17 -2.15 -7.86
CA TYR A 44 10.17 -2.54 -8.84
C TYR A 44 11.32 -3.29 -8.17
N LYS A 45 11.57 -4.51 -8.62
CA LYS A 45 12.64 -5.37 -8.12
C LYS A 45 13.93 -5.07 -8.89
N ILE A 46 14.86 -4.36 -8.27
CA ILE A 46 16.16 -4.04 -8.90
C ILE A 46 17.03 -5.30 -8.96
N SER A 47 17.01 -6.11 -7.90
CA SER A 47 17.72 -7.38 -7.81
C SER A 47 17.01 -8.34 -6.85
N ASP A 48 17.55 -9.54 -6.64
CA ASP A 48 17.03 -10.48 -5.64
C ASP A 48 17.07 -9.94 -4.20
N LYS A 49 17.93 -8.95 -3.93
CA LYS A 49 18.04 -8.34 -2.60
C LYS A 49 17.41 -6.96 -2.52
N ILE A 50 17.43 -6.20 -3.60
CA ILE A 50 17.03 -4.78 -3.60
C ILE A 50 15.70 -4.59 -4.32
N LYS A 51 14.79 -3.88 -3.65
CA LYS A 51 13.48 -3.52 -4.19
C LYS A 51 13.17 -2.07 -3.86
N ILE A 52 12.56 -1.36 -4.79
CA ILE A 52 11.96 -0.05 -4.54
C ILE A 52 10.43 -0.20 -4.59
N ASN A 53 9.74 0.58 -3.77
CA ASN A 53 8.29 0.60 -3.71
C ASN A 53 7.77 2.01 -3.49
N ASN A 54 6.77 2.41 -4.27
CA ASN A 54 5.93 3.55 -3.99
C ASN A 54 4.59 3.07 -3.42
N LEU A 55 4.12 3.70 -2.37
CA LEU A 55 2.76 3.61 -1.85
C LEU A 55 2.15 5.00 -1.93
N SER A 56 1.03 5.13 -2.62
CA SER A 56 0.22 6.34 -2.57
C SER A 56 -1.19 6.02 -2.11
N LEU A 57 -1.75 6.87 -1.27
CA LEU A 57 -3.06 6.73 -0.68
C LEU A 57 -3.74 8.09 -0.63
N PHE A 58 -5.00 8.10 -1.04
CA PHE A 58 -5.89 9.24 -1.01
C PHE A 58 -7.23 8.79 -0.42
N ASP A 59 -7.73 9.54 0.56
CA ASP A 59 -9.06 9.37 1.14
C ASP A 59 -9.75 10.74 1.01
N THR A 60 -10.77 10.82 0.16
CA THR A 60 -11.47 12.08 -0.18
C THR A 60 -12.92 11.98 0.22
N GLU A 61 -13.32 12.81 1.17
CA GLU A 61 -14.70 12.91 1.67
C GLU A 61 -15.67 13.43 0.60
N TYR A 62 -16.92 12.97 0.66
CA TYR A 62 -17.93 13.39 -0.32
C TYR A 62 -18.49 14.80 -0.07
N THR A 63 -18.56 15.21 1.19
CA THR A 63 -19.33 16.40 1.60
C THR A 63 -18.46 17.58 1.98
N THR A 64 -17.27 17.35 2.54
CA THR A 64 -16.36 18.41 3.01
C THR A 64 -14.92 17.98 2.81
N ASP A 65 -13.98 18.90 2.60
CA ASP A 65 -12.55 18.54 2.45
C ASP A 65 -11.77 18.50 3.78
N LYS A 66 -12.48 18.50 4.92
CA LYS A 66 -11.87 18.71 6.24
C LYS A 66 -10.98 17.55 6.66
N GLU A 67 -11.40 16.32 6.35
CA GLU A 67 -10.72 15.10 6.78
C GLU A 67 -10.12 14.30 5.63
N ASN A 68 -9.79 14.99 4.53
CA ASN A 68 -9.07 14.40 3.42
C ASN A 68 -7.67 13.94 3.87
N ILE A 69 -7.33 12.69 3.55
CA ILE A 69 -6.02 12.11 3.87
C ILE A 69 -5.28 11.92 2.56
N PHE A 70 -4.06 12.44 2.48
CA PHE A 70 -3.08 11.98 1.50
C PHE A 70 -1.87 11.36 2.20
N PHE A 71 -1.30 10.34 1.58
CA PHE A 71 -0.08 9.69 2.05
C PHE A 71 0.69 9.14 0.86
N ILE A 72 1.92 9.58 0.68
CA ILE A 72 2.83 9.07 -0.35
C ILE A 72 4.12 8.64 0.35
N ARG A 73 4.59 7.43 0.06
CA ARG A 73 5.82 6.86 0.62
C ARG A 73 6.62 6.16 -0.47
N ASN A 74 7.86 6.56 -0.65
CA ASN A 74 8.85 5.83 -1.41
C ASN A 74 9.75 5.05 -0.44
N THR A 75 9.93 3.76 -0.69
CA THR A 75 10.68 2.85 0.18
C THR A 75 11.75 2.15 -0.64
N ALA A 76 12.99 2.20 -0.18
CA ALA A 76 14.05 1.31 -0.60
C ALA A 76 14.16 0.16 0.41
N SER A 77 14.18 -1.07 -0.10
CA SER A 77 14.17 -2.30 0.69
C SER A 77 15.41 -3.15 0.38
N TYR A 78 16.07 -3.66 1.40
CA TYR A 78 17.17 -4.61 1.31
C TYR A 78 16.81 -5.92 2.05
N THR A 79 16.74 -7.02 1.32
CA THR A 79 16.44 -8.35 1.85
C THR A 79 17.69 -8.92 2.51
N VAL A 80 17.67 -9.01 3.84
CA VAL A 80 18.79 -9.56 4.64
C VAL A 80 18.70 -11.09 4.66
N SER A 81 17.49 -11.63 4.77
CA SER A 81 17.24 -13.07 4.72
C SER A 81 15.87 -13.35 4.10
N LYS A 82 15.52 -14.63 3.92
CA LYS A 82 14.23 -15.05 3.37
C LYS A 82 13.01 -14.48 4.10
N ARG A 83 13.16 -14.05 5.36
CA ARG A 83 12.07 -13.51 6.19
C ARG A 83 12.26 -12.06 6.64
N PHE A 84 13.49 -11.53 6.58
CA PHE A 84 13.80 -10.21 7.12
C PHE A 84 14.24 -9.25 6.03
N THR A 85 13.62 -8.07 6.02
CA THR A 85 13.92 -6.97 5.09
C THR A 85 14.14 -5.69 5.89
N LEU A 86 15.22 -4.98 5.58
CA LEU A 86 15.47 -3.63 6.08
C LEU A 86 14.88 -2.63 5.09
N ASN A 87 14.26 -1.58 5.61
CA ASN A 87 13.59 -0.57 4.81
C ASN A 87 14.02 0.82 5.25
N ALA A 88 14.30 1.67 4.27
CA ALA A 88 14.43 3.10 4.44
C ALA A 88 13.39 3.77 3.53
N ALA A 89 12.64 4.72 4.06
CA ALA A 89 11.57 5.37 3.33
C ALA A 89 11.56 6.88 3.56
N PHE A 90 11.09 7.60 2.55
CA PHE A 90 10.77 9.01 2.63
C PHE A 90 9.42 9.24 1.98
N GLY A 91 8.71 10.26 2.42
CA GLY A 91 7.35 10.48 1.96
C GLY A 91 6.74 11.77 2.45
N MET A 92 5.46 11.92 2.17
CA MET A 92 4.67 13.07 2.58
C MET A 92 3.27 12.61 3.00
N LYS A 93 2.75 13.19 4.08
CA LYS A 93 1.38 12.98 4.57
C LYS A 93 0.86 14.26 5.21
N ASN A 94 -0.43 14.42 5.45
CA ASN A 94 -0.93 15.60 6.14
C ASN A 94 -0.46 15.59 7.63
N PRO A 95 0.24 16.61 8.16
CA PRO A 95 0.94 17.72 7.48
C PRO A 95 2.48 17.52 7.43
N GLY A 96 3.03 17.35 6.24
CA GLY A 96 4.47 17.45 5.96
C GLY A 96 5.17 16.16 5.52
N ALA A 97 6.45 16.32 5.23
CA ALA A 97 7.35 15.23 4.84
C ALA A 97 7.78 14.40 6.05
N PHE A 98 8.09 13.14 5.82
CA PHE A 98 8.63 12.25 6.85
C PHE A 98 9.71 11.33 6.28
N PHE A 99 10.54 10.83 7.18
CA PHE A 99 11.52 9.78 6.92
C PHE A 99 11.27 8.62 7.86
N SER A 100 11.43 7.39 7.38
CA SER A 100 11.24 6.19 8.20
C SER A 100 12.36 5.19 7.96
N ALA A 101 12.76 4.49 9.02
CA ALA A 101 13.63 3.33 8.95
C ALA A 101 13.00 2.20 9.76
N PHE A 102 12.80 1.04 9.13
CA PHE A 102 12.09 -0.07 9.77
C PHE A 102 12.54 -1.44 9.30
N VAL A 103 12.43 -2.41 10.20
CA VAL A 103 12.65 -3.83 9.91
C VAL A 103 11.31 -4.47 9.64
N GLN A 104 11.24 -5.30 8.62
CA GLN A 104 10.06 -6.06 8.25
C GLN A 104 10.36 -7.56 8.34
N TYR A 105 9.53 -8.27 9.10
CA TYR A 105 9.39 -9.71 9.06
C TYR A 105 8.25 -10.07 8.10
N ARG A 106 8.47 -11.06 7.22
CA ARG A 106 7.45 -11.54 6.28
C ARG A 106 7.51 -13.05 6.13
N VAL A 107 6.34 -13.67 6.09
CA VAL A 107 6.14 -15.07 5.71
C VAL A 107 5.00 -15.13 4.70
N SER A 108 5.19 -15.86 3.62
CA SER A 108 4.17 -16.08 2.60
C SER A 108 4.09 -17.56 2.25
N LYS A 109 2.87 -18.06 2.17
CA LYS A 109 2.43 -19.37 1.72
C LYS A 109 1.41 -19.17 0.60
N PRO A 110 1.06 -20.20 -0.20
CA PRO A 110 0.16 -20.05 -1.34
C PRO A 110 -1.19 -19.39 -1.04
N THR A 111 -1.75 -19.60 0.16
CA THR A 111 -3.05 -19.06 0.57
C THR A 111 -2.96 -18.07 1.71
N GLN A 112 -1.77 -17.80 2.26
CA GLN A 112 -1.61 -17.00 3.47
C GLN A 112 -0.38 -16.11 3.36
N SER A 113 -0.51 -14.84 3.70
CA SER A 113 0.65 -13.97 3.89
C SER A 113 0.54 -13.23 5.21
N PHE A 114 1.68 -13.09 5.87
CA PHE A 114 1.83 -12.33 7.09
C PHE A 114 3.04 -11.44 6.96
N SER A 115 2.90 -10.19 7.41
CA SER A 115 4.02 -9.30 7.60
C SER A 115 3.83 -8.48 8.86
N TYR A 116 4.92 -8.30 9.59
CA TYR A 116 5.00 -7.36 10.68
C TYR A 116 6.22 -6.48 10.45
N ALA A 117 6.08 -5.18 10.67
CA ALA A 117 7.20 -4.26 10.61
C ALA A 117 7.18 -3.32 11.80
N ILE A 118 8.37 -2.97 12.27
CA ILE A 118 8.60 -2.05 13.38
C ILE A 118 9.79 -1.16 13.05
N GLY A 119 9.67 0.11 13.37
CA GLY A 119 10.76 1.06 13.20
C GLY A 119 10.38 2.46 13.62
N THR A 120 11.19 3.41 13.21
CA THR A 120 11.01 4.81 13.58
C THR A 120 10.60 5.63 12.37
N THR A 121 9.74 6.61 12.61
CA THR A 121 9.38 7.66 11.66
C THR A 121 9.73 9.00 12.28
N TYR A 122 10.37 9.87 11.52
CA TYR A 122 10.68 11.25 11.89
C TYR A 122 9.89 12.21 10.98
N GLN A 123 9.19 13.16 11.61
CA GLN A 123 8.46 14.23 10.90
C GLN A 123 8.56 15.57 11.65
N LYS A 124 8.12 15.58 12.92
CA LYS A 124 8.28 16.71 13.87
C LYS A 124 8.78 16.18 15.22
N GLY A 125 9.67 15.19 15.15
CA GLY A 125 10.05 14.32 16.27
C GLY A 125 9.93 12.85 15.89
N PHE A 126 10.54 11.99 16.70
CA PHE A 126 10.54 10.54 16.50
C PHE A 126 9.27 9.90 17.01
N THR A 127 8.74 8.96 16.23
CA THR A 127 7.60 8.13 16.55
C THR A 127 7.96 6.68 16.26
N LEU A 128 7.59 5.76 17.13
CA LEU A 128 7.65 4.33 16.84
C LEU A 128 6.45 3.98 15.95
N GLU A 129 6.73 3.50 14.75
CA GLU A 129 5.74 3.00 13.80
C GLU A 129 5.77 1.47 13.82
N GLN A 130 4.59 0.88 13.98
CA GLN A 130 4.37 -0.56 13.87
C GLN A 130 3.32 -0.81 12.80
N SER A 131 3.53 -1.81 11.97
CA SER A 131 2.54 -2.25 10.99
C SER A 131 2.41 -3.76 10.97
N LEU A 132 1.19 -4.23 10.77
CA LEU A 132 0.85 -5.64 10.63
C LEU A 132 -0.04 -5.78 9.40
N SER A 133 0.33 -6.69 8.50
CA SER A 133 -0.51 -7.07 7.37
C SER A 133 -0.72 -8.58 7.38
N PHE A 134 -1.96 -9.00 7.26
CA PHE A 134 -2.35 -10.38 7.12
C PHE A 134 -3.29 -10.54 5.92
N GLU A 135 -3.07 -11.57 5.11
CA GLU A 135 -3.95 -11.93 4.01
C GLU A 135 -4.19 -13.43 4.03
N TYR A 136 -5.45 -13.85 3.89
CA TYR A 136 -5.86 -15.24 3.79
C TYR A 136 -6.79 -15.42 2.58
N THR A 137 -6.40 -16.32 1.68
CA THR A 137 -7.07 -16.62 0.42
C THR A 137 -7.33 -18.12 0.22
N PRO A 138 -8.20 -18.74 1.03
CA PRO A 138 -8.51 -20.16 0.85
C PRO A 138 -9.26 -20.39 -0.46
N TYR A 139 -8.96 -21.51 -1.11
CA TYR A 139 -9.65 -21.93 -2.34
C TYR A 139 -11.09 -22.33 -2.02
N LEU A 140 -12.04 -21.72 -2.72
CA LEU A 140 -13.45 -22.14 -2.72
C LEU A 140 -13.71 -23.11 -3.90
N THR A 141 -13.05 -22.85 -5.02
CA THR A 141 -13.04 -23.68 -6.23
C THR A 141 -11.65 -23.58 -6.86
N ALA A 142 -11.42 -24.26 -7.99
CA ALA A 142 -10.15 -24.14 -8.72
C ALA A 142 -9.87 -22.72 -9.26
N GLN A 143 -10.91 -21.90 -9.47
CA GLN A 143 -10.78 -20.56 -10.06
C GLN A 143 -11.19 -19.41 -9.11
N LYS A 144 -11.72 -19.72 -7.93
CA LYS A 144 -12.20 -18.73 -6.96
C LYS A 144 -11.62 -19.00 -5.59
N GLN A 145 -11.11 -17.95 -4.95
CA GLN A 145 -10.66 -17.96 -3.57
C GLN A 145 -11.54 -17.00 -2.75
N ALA A 146 -11.77 -17.31 -1.47
CA ALA A 146 -12.21 -16.28 -0.55
C ALA A 146 -11.08 -15.27 -0.36
N TYR A 147 -11.40 -14.05 0.04
CA TYR A 147 -10.41 -13.00 0.29
C TYR A 147 -10.66 -12.38 1.66
N PHE A 148 -9.68 -12.52 2.55
CA PHE A 148 -9.66 -11.82 3.82
C PHE A 148 -8.33 -11.10 3.95
N SER A 149 -8.36 -9.80 4.24
CA SER A 149 -7.14 -9.02 4.47
C SER A 149 -7.33 -8.04 5.61
N VAL A 150 -6.28 -7.91 6.42
CA VAL A 150 -6.18 -6.94 7.51
C VAL A 150 -4.85 -6.22 7.38
N LEU A 151 -4.89 -4.89 7.36
CA LEU A 151 -3.72 -4.03 7.53
C LEU A 151 -3.96 -3.13 8.75
N ALA A 152 -3.08 -3.21 9.74
CA ALA A 152 -3.10 -2.35 10.91
C ALA A 152 -1.78 -1.58 11.01
N ILE A 153 -1.83 -0.27 11.27
CA ILE A 153 -0.66 0.58 11.45
C ILE A 153 -0.86 1.44 12.71
N GLY A 154 0.11 1.42 13.61
CA GLY A 154 0.11 2.24 14.83
C GLY A 154 1.33 3.15 14.88
N ASN A 155 1.13 4.40 15.25
CA ASN A 155 2.20 5.39 15.47
C ASN A 155 2.12 5.88 16.92
N VAL A 156 3.18 5.65 17.69
CA VAL A 156 3.26 6.07 19.09
C VAL A 156 4.49 6.95 19.30
N ASN A 157 4.38 7.92 20.19
CA ASN A 157 5.52 8.66 20.72
C ASN A 157 5.55 8.49 22.25
N THR A 158 6.52 9.11 22.93
CA THR A 158 6.68 9.01 24.39
C THR A 158 5.51 9.58 25.20
N LYS A 159 4.60 10.33 24.57
CA LYS A 159 3.48 11.03 25.22
C LYS A 159 2.13 10.39 24.92
N MET A 160 1.95 9.81 23.73
CA MET A 160 0.62 9.44 23.23
C MET A 160 0.65 8.47 22.04
N TYR A 161 -0.46 7.77 21.85
CA TYR A 161 -0.84 7.12 20.61
C TYR A 161 -1.30 8.18 19.60
N GLN A 162 -0.46 8.48 18.62
CA GLN A 162 -0.72 9.57 17.68
C GLN A 162 -1.74 9.19 16.63
N ARG A 163 -1.59 8.01 16.03
CA ARG A 163 -2.50 7.54 14.98
C ARG A 163 -2.57 6.02 14.90
N GLY A 164 -3.76 5.51 14.61
CA GLY A 164 -4.06 4.12 14.37
C GLY A 164 -4.90 3.94 13.12
N LEU A 165 -4.40 3.16 12.17
CA LEU A 165 -5.09 2.82 10.92
C LEU A 165 -5.41 1.34 10.92
N GLN A 166 -6.62 0.98 10.51
CA GLN A 166 -7.05 -0.40 10.34
C GLN A 166 -7.87 -0.52 9.05
N PHE A 167 -7.36 -1.25 8.07
CA PHE A 167 -8.07 -1.58 6.83
C PHE A 167 -8.39 -3.06 6.84
N ILE A 168 -9.68 -3.38 6.74
CA ILE A 168 -10.20 -4.74 6.71
C ILE A 168 -10.89 -4.95 5.37
N ARG A 169 -10.62 -6.08 4.73
CA ARG A 169 -11.22 -6.49 3.46
C ARG A 169 -11.80 -7.89 3.60
N LEU A 170 -13.03 -8.06 3.11
CA LEU A 170 -13.69 -9.34 3.02
C LEU A 170 -14.34 -9.47 1.65
N GLY A 171 -14.06 -10.55 0.92
CA GLY A 171 -14.60 -10.70 -0.42
C GLY A 171 -14.14 -11.95 -1.14
N LEU A 172 -14.02 -11.82 -2.46
CA LEU A 172 -13.58 -12.88 -3.36
C LEU A 172 -12.33 -12.44 -4.10
N LYS A 173 -11.50 -13.42 -4.43
CA LYS A 173 -10.36 -13.28 -5.33
C LYS A 173 -10.54 -14.23 -6.51
N GLN A 174 -10.42 -13.68 -7.71
CA GLN A 174 -10.46 -14.40 -8.97
C GLN A 174 -9.23 -13.96 -9.78
N ASP A 175 -8.24 -14.83 -9.87
CA ASP A 175 -6.93 -14.51 -10.47
C ASP A 175 -6.31 -13.24 -9.86
N LYS A 176 -6.18 -12.17 -10.65
CA LYS A 176 -5.60 -10.88 -10.28
C LYS A 176 -6.60 -9.90 -9.65
N LEU A 177 -7.90 -10.19 -9.70
CA LEU A 177 -8.95 -9.31 -9.21
C LEU A 177 -9.41 -9.72 -7.81
N MET A 178 -9.51 -8.76 -6.90
CA MET A 178 -10.19 -8.92 -5.61
C MET A 178 -11.28 -7.87 -5.47
N TYR A 179 -12.42 -8.25 -4.90
CA TYR A 179 -13.55 -7.35 -4.69
C TYR A 179 -14.42 -7.82 -3.54
N GLY A 180 -15.17 -6.91 -2.94
CA GLY A 180 -16.07 -7.21 -1.84
C GLY A 180 -16.31 -6.02 -0.93
N LEU A 181 -16.37 -6.27 0.37
CA LEU A 181 -16.58 -5.27 1.41
C LEU A 181 -15.26 -4.81 2.02
N ALA A 182 -15.20 -3.52 2.30
CA ALA A 182 -14.07 -2.85 2.94
C ALA A 182 -14.55 -2.04 4.15
N SER A 183 -13.74 -2.05 5.19
CA SER A 183 -13.87 -1.17 6.34
C SER A 183 -12.52 -0.52 6.62
N ASN A 184 -12.48 0.80 6.64
CA ASN A 184 -11.32 1.60 6.99
C ASN A 184 -11.63 2.35 8.28
N PHE A 185 -10.79 2.15 9.30
CA PHE A 185 -10.87 2.86 10.57
C PHE A 185 -9.58 3.63 10.80
N ASP A 186 -9.72 4.90 11.18
CA ASP A 186 -8.61 5.76 11.59
C ASP A 186 -8.90 6.31 12.98
N GLN A 187 -7.89 6.34 13.83
CA GLN A 187 -7.95 6.84 15.19
C GLN A 187 -6.82 7.82 15.40
N PHE A 188 -7.11 9.02 15.92
CA PHE A 188 -6.10 10.04 16.16
C PHE A 188 -6.05 10.40 17.65
N ASN A 189 -4.83 10.61 18.14
CA ASN A 189 -4.56 11.21 19.44
C ASN A 189 -5.28 10.50 20.61
N ASN A 190 -4.96 9.23 20.86
CA ASN A 190 -5.67 8.37 21.83
C ASN A 190 -7.18 8.32 21.58
N SER A 191 -7.59 8.15 20.31
CA SER A 191 -8.99 8.06 19.89
C SER A 191 -9.87 9.28 20.22
N LYS A 192 -9.26 10.45 20.44
CA LYS A 192 -10.00 11.73 20.55
C LYS A 192 -10.79 12.06 19.29
N LYS A 193 -10.38 11.47 18.16
CA LYS A 193 -11.06 11.57 16.88
C LYS A 193 -10.95 10.24 16.16
N THR A 194 -12.04 9.80 15.58
CA THR A 194 -12.11 8.59 14.78
C THR A 194 -12.74 8.89 13.43
N LEU A 195 -12.23 8.25 12.38
CA LEU A 195 -12.85 8.25 11.06
C LEU A 195 -13.17 6.81 10.70
N GLU A 196 -14.34 6.62 10.11
CA GLU A 196 -14.80 5.33 9.62
C GLU A 196 -15.21 5.49 8.16
N ASN A 197 -14.87 4.50 7.33
CA ASN A 197 -15.39 4.42 5.98
C ASN A 197 -15.62 2.95 5.62
N ILE A 198 -16.88 2.59 5.43
CA ILE A 198 -17.31 1.22 5.09
C ILE A 198 -18.01 1.25 3.74
N GLY A 199 -17.68 0.32 2.85
CA GLY A 199 -18.39 0.13 1.59
C GLY A 199 -17.77 -0.95 0.71
N ALA A 200 -17.87 -0.77 -0.60
CA ALA A 200 -17.40 -1.76 -1.57
C ALA A 200 -15.97 -1.44 -2.02
N PHE A 201 -15.15 -2.48 -2.23
CA PHE A 201 -13.82 -2.33 -2.79
C PHE A 201 -13.60 -3.15 -4.04
N VAL A 202 -12.66 -2.67 -4.85
CA VAL A 202 -12.06 -3.40 -5.97
C VAL A 202 -10.55 -3.19 -5.91
N LYS A 203 -9.79 -4.27 -6.06
CA LYS A 203 -8.33 -4.31 -6.10
C LYS A 203 -7.88 -5.18 -7.26
N HIS A 204 -6.81 -4.77 -7.94
CA HIS A 204 -6.23 -5.52 -9.04
C HIS A 204 -4.72 -5.67 -8.88
N ASN A 205 -4.15 -6.82 -9.23
CA ASN A 205 -2.71 -7.07 -9.21
C ASN A 205 -2.16 -7.20 -10.64
N PHE A 206 -1.59 -6.14 -11.22
CA PHE A 206 -0.97 -6.17 -12.54
C PHE A 206 0.38 -6.89 -12.53
#